data_AF-A0A183GQT4-F1
#
_entry.id   AF-A0A183GQT4-F1
#
_cell.length_a   1.000
_cell.length_b   1.000
_cell.length_c   1.000
_cell.angle_alpha   90.00
_cell.angle_beta   90.00
_cell.angle_gamma   90.00
#
_symmetry.space_group_name_H-M   'P 1'
#
loop_
_entity.id
_entity.type
_entity.pdbx_description
1 polymer ?
#
loop_
_entity_poly.entity_id
_entity_poly.type
_entity_poly.pdbx_seq_one_letter_code
_entity_poly.pdbx_strand_id
1 'polypeptide(L)'
;MISDVECCKVFDDDFNDEAGVCLSACTRILRSPSIRSVDKLKSIKTCRPENKQFSCFRRCQSFRKSRKDPNEKFPYLAVCNLAARLKPGVLYIGPALED
;
A
#
# COMPACT_ATOMS: atom_id res chain seq x y z
N MET A 1 -2.83 12.50 3.09
CA MET A 1 -4.13 13.19 2.91
C MET A 1 -5.20 12.15 2.61
N ILE A 2 -6.48 12.50 2.66
CA ILE A 2 -7.57 11.55 2.35
C ILE A 2 -7.47 11.03 0.90
N SER A 3 -6.94 11.85 -0.02
CA SER A 3 -6.60 11.42 -1.38
C SER A 3 -5.59 10.27 -1.41
N ASP A 4 -4.68 10.16 -0.45
CA ASP A 4 -3.69 9.07 -0.46
C ASP A 4 -4.27 7.70 -0.07
N VAL A 5 -5.57 7.61 0.24
CA VAL A 5 -6.22 6.34 0.64
C VAL A 5 -6.08 5.27 -0.43
N GLU A 6 -6.07 5.62 -1.73
CA GLU A 6 -5.86 4.61 -2.79
C GLU A 6 -4.48 3.94 -2.69
N CYS A 7 -3.48 4.64 -2.13
CA CYS A 7 -2.15 4.09 -1.93
C CYS A 7 -2.10 3.00 -0.86
N CYS A 8 -3.13 2.87 -0.01
CA CYS A 8 -3.23 1.79 0.97
C CYS A 8 -3.38 0.41 0.31
N LYS A 9 -3.75 0.33 -0.98
CA LYS A 9 -3.78 -0.93 -1.75
C LYS A 9 -2.43 -1.66 -1.78
N VAL A 10 -1.35 -0.97 -1.43
CA VAL A 10 -0.04 -1.60 -1.25
C VAL A 10 0.04 -2.56 -0.05
N PHE A 11 -0.92 -2.51 0.87
CA PHE A 11 -1.01 -3.44 1.98
C PHE A 11 -2.03 -4.55 1.71
N ASP A 12 -2.66 -4.53 0.54
CA ASP A 12 -3.60 -5.56 0.10
C ASP A 12 -2.84 -6.81 -0.36
N ASP A 13 -3.47 -7.98 -0.19
CA ASP A 13 -2.89 -9.30 -0.48
C ASP A 13 -1.47 -9.49 0.10
N ASP A 14 -1.21 -8.87 1.26
CA ASP A 14 0.02 -9.08 1.99
C ASP A 14 -0.14 -10.28 2.93
N PHE A 15 0.35 -11.44 2.50
CA PHE A 15 0.23 -12.68 3.28
C PHE A 15 1.03 -12.64 4.59
N ASN A 16 1.88 -11.63 4.79
CA ASN A 16 2.55 -11.35 6.06
C ASN A 16 1.77 -10.34 6.94
N ASP A 17 0.56 -9.95 6.53
CA ASP A 17 -0.39 -9.11 7.27
C ASP A 17 -1.74 -9.87 7.39
N GLU A 18 -1.72 -11.02 8.06
CA GLU A 18 -2.84 -12.00 8.08
C GLU A 18 -4.19 -11.43 8.53
N ALA A 19 -4.20 -10.34 9.30
CA ALA A 19 -5.43 -9.66 9.75
C ALA A 19 -5.72 -8.34 9.01
N GLY A 20 -4.99 -8.03 7.93
CA GLY A 20 -5.13 -6.78 7.18
C GLY A 20 -4.95 -5.55 8.07
N VAL A 21 -4.07 -5.64 9.08
CA VAL A 21 -3.86 -4.61 10.10
C VAL A 21 -3.33 -3.34 9.45
N CYS A 22 -2.36 -3.48 8.54
CA CYS A 22 -1.76 -2.34 7.86
C CYS A 22 -2.73 -1.70 6.86
N LEU A 23 -3.50 -2.48 6.12
CA LEU A 23 -4.53 -1.96 5.22
C LEU A 23 -5.60 -1.16 5.98
N SER A 24 -6.11 -1.74 7.07
CA SER A 24 -7.11 -1.11 7.93
C SER A 24 -6.57 0.14 8.63
N ALA A 25 -5.36 0.06 9.20
CA ALA A 25 -4.70 1.17 9.86
C ALA A 25 -4.45 2.32 8.87
N CYS A 26 -3.95 2.03 7.67
CA CYS A 26 -3.69 3.01 6.62
C CYS A 26 -4.98 3.74 6.20
N THR A 27 -6.03 2.98 5.91
CA THR A 27 -7.31 3.55 5.47
C THR A 27 -7.93 4.43 6.56
N ARG A 28 -7.94 3.93 7.81
CA ARG A 28 -8.49 4.67 8.96
C ARG A 28 -7.72 5.96 9.21
N ILE A 29 -6.40 5.89 9.34
CA ILE A 29 -5.58 7.04 9.74
C ILE A 29 -5.56 8.14 8.67
N LEU A 30 -5.61 7.77 7.38
CA LEU A 30 -5.63 8.75 6.30
C LEU A 30 -6.96 9.51 6.24
N ARG A 31 -8.07 8.83 6.55
CA ARG A 31 -9.42 9.42 6.64
C ARG A 31 -9.63 10.29 7.88
N SER A 32 -8.84 10.14 8.94
CA SER A 32 -8.96 10.97 10.15
C SER A 32 -8.43 12.39 9.94
N PRO A 33 -9.25 13.45 9.91
CA PRO A 33 -8.79 14.82 9.65
C PRO A 33 -8.01 15.42 10.83
N SER A 34 -8.26 14.94 12.05
CA SER A 34 -7.65 15.44 13.30
C SER A 34 -6.19 15.03 13.52
N ILE A 35 -5.68 14.07 12.74
CA ILE A 35 -4.33 13.53 12.91
C ILE A 35 -3.37 14.28 11.97
N ARG A 36 -2.21 14.72 12.50
CA ARG A 36 -1.22 15.43 11.68
C ARG A 36 -0.60 14.49 10.66
N SER A 37 -0.22 15.02 9.50
CA SER A 37 0.37 14.23 8.40
C SER A 37 1.59 13.40 8.82
N VAL A 38 2.46 13.95 9.69
CA VAL A 38 3.64 13.23 10.19
C VAL A 38 3.24 12.02 11.04
N ASP A 39 2.25 12.19 11.92
CA ASP A 39 1.75 11.11 12.77
C ASP A 39 1.04 10.02 11.95
N LYS A 40 0.28 10.43 10.91
CA LYS A 40 -0.30 9.48 9.95
C LYS A 40 0.78 8.59 9.33
N LEU A 41 1.86 9.19 8.85
CA LEU A 41 2.97 8.44 8.23
C LEU A 41 3.67 7.53 9.23
N LYS A 42 3.87 7.99 10.47
CA LYS A 42 4.45 7.18 11.53
C LYS A 42 3.58 5.95 11.81
N SER A 43 2.27 6.13 12.02
CA SER A 43 1.34 5.03 12.27
C SER A 43 1.32 4.00 11.14
N ILE A 44 1.36 4.44 9.87
CA ILE A 44 1.39 3.52 8.72
C ILE A 44 2.75 2.80 8.64
N LYS A 45 3.85 3.50 8.90
CA LYS A 45 5.19 2.88 8.89
C LYS A 45 5.31 1.78 9.94
N THR A 46 4.69 1.97 11.10
CA THR A 46 4.80 1.06 12.25
C THR A 46 3.58 0.16 12.43
N CYS A 47 2.71 0.03 11.44
CA CYS A 47 1.51 -0.83 11.55
C CYS A 47 1.86 -2.32 11.75
N ARG A 48 3.09 -2.72 11.41
CA ARG A 48 3.67 -4.03 11.72
C ARG A 48 5.19 -3.93 11.83
N PRO A 49 5.86 -4.92 12.45
CA PRO A 49 7.30 -5.05 12.41
C PRO A 49 7.82 -5.10 10.96
N GLU A 50 8.92 -4.39 10.68
CA GLU A 50 9.58 -4.38 9.37
C GLU A 50 8.63 -4.19 8.17
N ASN A 51 7.80 -3.14 8.18
CA ASN A 51 6.87 -2.88 7.09
C ASN A 51 7.56 -2.55 5.74
N LYS A 52 7.94 -3.58 4.98
CA LYS A 52 8.64 -3.47 3.68
C LYS A 52 7.81 -2.73 2.62
N GLN A 53 6.48 -2.80 2.74
CA GLN A 53 5.54 -2.15 1.81
C GLN A 53 5.42 -0.63 2.02
N PHE A 54 5.91 -0.08 3.15
CA PHE A 54 5.87 1.36 3.40
C PHE A 54 6.64 2.17 2.34
N SER A 55 7.74 1.64 1.80
CA SER A 55 8.49 2.30 0.73
C SER A 55 7.66 2.48 -0.54
N CYS A 56 6.91 1.44 -0.92
CA CYS A 56 6.01 1.48 -2.07
C CYS A 56 4.79 2.40 -1.81
N PHE A 57 4.25 2.42 -0.58
CA PHE A 57 3.24 3.41 -0.19
C PHE A 57 3.71 4.85 -0.49
N ARG A 58 4.95 5.18 -0.11
CA ARG A 58 5.54 6.51 -0.37
C ARG A 58 5.73 6.79 -1.86
N ARG A 59 6.11 5.78 -2.65
CA ARG A 59 6.21 5.91 -4.12
C ARG A 59 4.85 6.21 -4.76
N CYS A 60 3.80 5.52 -4.33
CA CYS A 60 2.44 5.81 -4.77
C CYS A 60 2.01 7.24 -4.42
N GLN A 61 2.31 7.72 -3.21
CA GLN A 61 2.00 9.11 -2.83
C GLN A 61 2.74 10.13 -3.71
N SER A 62 4.00 9.87 -4.05
CA SER A 62 4.76 10.73 -4.97
C SER A 62 4.17 10.72 -6.37
N PHE A 63 3.87 9.53 -6.91
CA PHE A 63 3.22 9.37 -8.22
C PHE A 63 1.89 10.12 -8.30
N ARG A 64 1.04 9.99 -7.27
CA ARG A 64 -0.24 10.71 -7.18
C ARG A 64 -0.09 12.22 -7.29
N LYS A 65 1.01 12.78 -6.78
CA LYS A 65 1.28 14.22 -6.83
C LYS A 65 1.85 14.65 -8.18
N SER A 66 2.52 13.75 -8.89
CA SER A 66 3.16 14.05 -10.18
C SER A 66 2.31 13.68 -11.40
N ARG A 67 1.30 12.81 -11.24
CA ARG A 67 0.46 12.35 -12.36
C ARG A 67 -0.32 13.52 -12.96
N LYS A 68 -0.42 13.53 -14.29
CA LYS A 68 -1.19 14.53 -15.04
C LYS A 68 -2.64 14.10 -15.22
N ASP A 69 -2.86 12.80 -15.44
CA ASP A 69 -4.19 12.22 -15.55
C ASP A 69 -4.65 11.68 -14.18
N PRO A 70 -5.77 12.16 -13.61
CA PRO A 70 -6.31 11.64 -12.36
C PRO A 70 -6.76 10.17 -12.42
N ASN A 71 -7.01 9.62 -13.61
CA ASN A 71 -7.39 8.22 -13.82
C ASN A 71 -6.19 7.27 -13.96
N GLU A 72 -4.98 7.82 -14.11
CA GLU A 72 -3.76 7.04 -14.21
C GLU A 72 -3.52 6.24 -12.92
N LYS A 73 -3.47 4.92 -13.05
CA LYS A 73 -3.27 3.99 -11.94
C LYS A 73 -1.78 3.82 -11.66
N PHE A 74 -1.42 3.79 -10.37
CA PHE A 74 -0.05 3.51 -9.98
C PHE A 74 0.35 2.08 -10.37
N PRO A 75 1.45 1.87 -11.12
CA PRO A 75 1.85 0.56 -11.62
C PRO A 75 2.57 -0.26 -10.54
N TYR A 76 1.82 -0.77 -9.56
CA TYR A 76 2.34 -1.49 -8.40
C TYR A 76 3.28 -2.64 -8.77
N LEU A 77 2.92 -3.47 -9.75
CA LEU A 77 3.71 -4.64 -10.16
C LEU A 77 5.06 -4.27 -10.80
N ALA A 78 5.13 -3.13 -11.48
CA ALA A 78 6.36 -2.70 -12.15
C ALA A 78 7.33 -1.96 -11.21
N VAL A 79 6.80 -1.27 -10.18
CA VAL A 79 7.59 -0.32 -9.37
C VAL A 79 7.85 -0.83 -7.95
N CYS A 80 7.10 -1.81 -7.47
CA CYS A 80 7.18 -2.26 -6.10
C CYS A 80 7.64 -3.71 -5.99
N ASN A 81 8.49 -3.98 -4.99
CA ASN A 81 8.88 -5.33 -4.64
C ASN A 81 7.74 -6.00 -3.86
N LEU A 82 6.80 -6.61 -4.60
CA LEU A 82 5.67 -7.31 -4.02
C LEU A 82 6.03 -8.72 -3.53
N ALA A 83 7.20 -9.26 -3.90
CA ALA A 83 7.65 -10.56 -3.41
C ALA A 83 7.75 -10.61 -1.88
N ALA A 84 8.00 -9.47 -1.24
CA ALA A 84 8.00 -9.35 0.23
C ALA A 84 6.62 -9.59 0.88
N ARG A 85 5.55 -9.68 0.10
CA ARG A 85 4.20 -10.06 0.57
C ARG A 85 3.99 -11.57 0.60
N LEU A 86 4.82 -12.32 -0.11
CA LEU A 86 4.65 -13.75 -0.31
C LEU A 86 5.36 -14.54 0.80
N LYS A 87 4.69 -15.57 1.31
CA LYS A 87 5.30 -16.60 2.15
C LYS A 87 6.10 -17.61 1.31
N PRO A 88 7.28 -18.04 1.78
CA PRO A 88 8.07 -19.09 1.12
C PRO A 88 7.27 -20.39 0.95
N GLY A 89 7.48 -21.11 -0.14
CA GLY A 89 6.89 -22.44 -0.37
C GLY A 89 5.40 -22.45 -0.73
N VAL A 90 4.77 -21.28 -0.92
CA VAL A 90 3.36 -21.16 -1.30
C VAL A 90 3.26 -20.80 -2.78
N LEU A 91 2.41 -21.52 -3.53
CA LEU A 91 2.07 -21.20 -4.91
C LEU A 91 0.96 -20.15 -4.95
N TYR A 92 1.21 -19.04 -5.64
CA TYR A 92 0.24 -17.98 -5.87
C TYR A 92 -0.17 -18.00 -7.34
N ILE A 93 -1.45 -18.24 -7.62
CA ILE A 93 -1.99 -18.28 -8.97
C ILE A 93 -2.63 -16.91 -9.26
N GLY A 94 -2.13 -16.22 -10.29
CA GLY A 94 -2.67 -14.93 -10.75
C GLY A 94 -3.96 -15.10 -11.56
N PRO A 95 -4.63 -13.99 -11.91
CA PRO A 95 -5.78 -14.04 -12.81
C PRO A 95 -5.42 -14.68 -14.14
N ALA A 96 -6.39 -15.31 -14.80
CA ALA A 96 -6.21 -15.87 -16.12
C ALA A 96 -5.70 -14.80 -17.10
N LEU A 97 -4.77 -15.18 -17.97
CA LEU A 97 -4.39 -14.33 -19.10
C LEU A 97 -5.57 -14.37 -20.08
N GLU A 98 -6.13 -13.20 -20.36
CA GLU A 98 -7.08 -13.06 -21.46
C GLU A 98 -6.28 -13.06 -22.77
N ASP A 99 -6.70 -13.89 -23.74
CA ASP A 99 -6.11 -13.99 -25.09
C ASP A 99 -6.29 -12.72 -25.92
#